data_AF-A0AA42K2L1-F1
#
_entry.id   AF-A0AA42K2L1-F1
#
_cell.length_a   1.000
_cell.length_b   1.000
_cell.length_c   1.000
_cell.angle_alpha   90.00
_cell.angle_beta   90.00
_cell.angle_gamma   90.00
#
_symmetry.space_group_name_H-M   'P 1'
#
loop_
_entity.id
_entity.type
_entity.pdbx_description
1 polymer ?
#
loop_
_entity_poly.entity_id
_entity_poly.type
_entity_poly.pdbx_seq_one_letter_code
_entity_poly.pdbx_strand_id
1 'polypeptide(L)'
;MNTLMDKNHGDIIIAFTNSWRYLATGSILSFICQFSLFLCLNYNKYYLFIAIIIFIISHYYIYRLWLDNHFFKIIYHQENTKAFDNTLTFLFPRKTKDRSMEQRWYGTKQLFTRALLSVLLLWLWLLITVVTL
;
A
#
# COMPACT_ATOMS: atom_id res chain seq x y z
N MET A 1 24.26 -4.47 17.26
CA MET A 1 24.10 -3.68 16.02
C MET A 1 22.85 -4.19 15.32
N ASN A 2 21.81 -3.38 15.17
CA ASN A 2 20.62 -3.77 14.41
C ASN A 2 21.02 -3.90 12.94
N THR A 3 20.98 -5.12 12.41
CA THR A 3 21.33 -5.44 11.02
C THR A 3 20.48 -4.64 10.02
N LEU A 4 19.26 -4.23 10.40
CA LEU A 4 18.39 -3.38 9.58
C LEU A 4 18.76 -1.89 9.51
N MET A 5 19.69 -1.39 10.35
CA MET A 5 20.19 -0.01 10.23
C MET A 5 21.33 0.11 9.21
N ASP A 6 21.84 -1.00 8.69
CA ASP A 6 22.85 -0.98 7.66
C ASP A 6 22.28 -0.44 6.35
N LYS A 7 23.03 0.46 5.70
CA LYS A 7 22.59 1.24 4.53
C LYS A 7 22.19 0.35 3.36
N ASN A 8 22.92 -0.74 3.15
CA ASN A 8 22.64 -1.74 2.11
C ASN A 8 21.29 -2.45 2.34
N HIS A 9 20.92 -2.71 3.60
CA HIS A 9 19.63 -3.31 3.95
C HIS A 9 18.47 -2.30 3.81
N GLY A 10 18.74 -1.02 4.06
CA GLY A 10 17.79 0.07 3.86
C GLY A 10 17.39 0.28 2.39
N ASP A 11 18.34 0.20 1.47
CA ASP A 11 18.07 0.33 0.04
C ASP A 11 17.16 -0.79 -0.48
N ILE A 12 17.33 -2.03 0.03
CA ILE A 12 16.46 -3.17 -0.29
C ILE A 12 15.04 -2.95 0.25
N ILE A 13 14.91 -2.42 1.46
CA ILE A 13 13.61 -2.08 2.07
C ILE A 13 12.89 -1.00 1.26
N ILE A 14 13.61 0.04 0.84
CA ILE A 14 13.07 1.12 0.02
C ILE A 14 12.65 0.57 -1.35
N ALA A 15 13.49 -0.25 -1.99
CA ALA A 15 13.17 -0.89 -3.27
C ALA A 15 11.92 -1.77 -3.17
N PHE A 16 11.82 -2.60 -2.14
CA PHE A 16 10.64 -3.43 -1.90
C PHE A 16 9.39 -2.57 -1.70
N THR A 17 9.49 -1.53 -0.87
CA THR A 17 8.35 -0.65 -0.57
C THR A 17 7.94 0.13 -1.81
N ASN A 18 8.86 0.49 -2.71
CA ASN A 18 8.58 1.12 -4.01
C ASN A 18 7.70 0.28 -4.94
N SER A 19 7.52 -1.02 -4.63
CA SER A 19 6.59 -1.90 -5.34
C SER A 19 5.12 -1.48 -5.21
N TRP A 20 4.78 -0.52 -4.33
CA TRP A 20 3.45 0.11 -4.28
C TRP A 20 2.97 0.58 -5.65
N ARG A 21 3.89 1.02 -6.54
CA ARG A 21 3.57 1.47 -7.90
C ARG A 21 2.95 0.36 -8.74
N TYR A 22 3.48 -0.86 -8.65
CA TYR A 22 2.94 -2.00 -9.39
C TYR A 22 1.56 -2.38 -8.88
N LEU A 23 1.34 -2.34 -7.56
CA LEU A 23 0.02 -2.57 -6.96
C LEU A 23 -0.98 -1.48 -7.39
N ALA A 24 -0.56 -0.22 -7.43
CA ALA A 24 -1.36 0.90 -7.93
C ALA A 24 -1.80 0.66 -9.38
N THR A 25 -0.83 0.44 -10.28
CA THR A 25 -1.11 0.17 -11.69
C THR A 25 -2.02 -1.04 -11.87
N GLY A 26 -1.76 -2.13 -11.15
CA GLY A 26 -2.60 -3.34 -11.20
C GLY A 26 -4.04 -3.09 -10.73
N SER A 27 -4.22 -2.27 -9.68
CA SER A 27 -5.56 -1.91 -9.19
C SER A 27 -6.33 -1.01 -10.15
N ILE A 28 -5.65 -0.02 -10.76
CA ILE A 28 -6.22 0.90 -11.75
C ILE A 28 -6.62 0.13 -13.00
N LEU A 29 -5.76 -0.78 -13.48
CA LEU A 29 -6.05 -1.59 -14.66
C LEU A 29 -7.30 -2.44 -14.47
N SER A 30 -7.40 -3.16 -13.35
CA SER A 30 -8.58 -3.98 -13.04
C SER A 30 -9.85 -3.12 -12.96
N PHE A 31 -9.77 -1.94 -12.34
CA PHE A 31 -10.90 -1.02 -12.26
C PHE A 31 -11.33 -0.46 -13.62
N ILE A 32 -10.38 -0.08 -14.48
CA ILE A 32 -10.67 0.37 -15.85
C ILE A 32 -11.36 -0.73 -16.63
N CYS A 33 -10.91 -1.98 -16.55
CA CYS A 33 -11.59 -3.11 -17.19
C CYS A 33 -13.04 -3.24 -16.71
N GLN A 34 -13.26 -3.15 -15.40
CA GLN A 34 -14.60 -3.25 -14.82
C GLN A 34 -15.52 -2.11 -15.24
N PHE A 35 -14.97 -0.89 -15.33
CA PHE A 35 -15.67 0.28 -15.82
C PHE A 35 -16.00 0.16 -17.32
N SER A 36 -15.08 -0.36 -18.13
CA SER A 36 -15.31 -0.63 -19.55
C SER A 36 -16.40 -1.69 -19.76
N LEU A 37 -16.44 -2.76 -18.95
CA LEU A 37 -17.54 -3.75 -18.99
C LEU A 37 -18.89 -3.09 -18.70
N PHE A 38 -18.94 -2.21 -17.71
CA PHE A 38 -20.15 -1.46 -17.38
C PHE A 38 -20.61 -0.57 -18.55
N LEU A 39 -19.70 0.17 -19.19
CA LEU A 39 -20.04 1.07 -20.30
C LEU A 39 -20.43 0.33 -21.59
N CYS A 40 -19.68 -0.69 -21.98
CA CYS A 40 -19.86 -1.37 -23.27
C CYS A 40 -21.02 -2.38 -23.25
N LEU A 41 -21.23 -3.06 -22.12
CA LEU A 41 -22.18 -4.18 -22.02
C LEU A 41 -23.40 -3.83 -21.15
N ASN A 42 -23.50 -2.58 -20.68
CA ASN A 42 -24.55 -2.08 -19.78
C ASN A 42 -24.77 -3.02 -18.58
N TYR A 43 -23.66 -3.52 -18.02
CA TYR A 43 -23.68 -4.55 -16.99
C TYR A 43 -24.23 -4.02 -15.66
N ASN A 44 -24.65 -4.94 -14.80
CA ASN A 44 -25.39 -4.59 -13.59
C ASN A 44 -24.59 -3.67 -12.63
N LYS A 45 -25.20 -2.53 -12.28
CA LYS A 45 -24.66 -1.46 -11.42
C LYS A 45 -24.14 -1.97 -10.07
N TYR A 46 -24.71 -3.06 -9.54
CA TYR A 46 -24.28 -3.64 -8.26
C TYR A 46 -22.83 -4.16 -8.32
N TYR A 47 -22.40 -4.74 -9.43
CA TYR A 47 -21.02 -5.25 -9.56
C TYR A 47 -20.00 -4.12 -9.63
N LEU A 48 -20.35 -3.02 -10.30
CA LEU A 48 -19.54 -1.80 -10.32
C LEU A 48 -19.43 -1.19 -8.91
N PHE A 49 -20.54 -1.13 -8.16
CA PHE A 49 -20.55 -0.60 -6.81
C PHE A 49 -19.60 -1.38 -5.87
N ILE A 50 -19.64 -2.71 -5.93
CA ILE A 50 -18.73 -3.56 -5.16
C ILE A 50 -17.27 -3.33 -5.58
N ALA A 51 -17.00 -3.23 -6.89
CA ALA A 51 -15.67 -2.94 -7.41
C ALA A 51 -15.12 -1.59 -6.91
N ILE A 52 -15.95 -0.54 -6.85
CA ILE A 52 -15.57 0.77 -6.31
C ILE A 52 -15.16 0.67 -4.85
N ILE A 53 -15.92 -0.06 -4.02
CA ILE A 53 -15.59 -0.25 -2.60
C ILE A 53 -14.23 -0.93 -2.44
N ILE A 54 -14.00 -2.03 -3.16
CA ILE A 54 -12.74 -2.78 -3.12
C ILE A 54 -11.58 -1.91 -3.63
N PHE A 55 -11.81 -1.10 -4.66
CA PHE A 55 -10.83 -0.19 -5.23
C PHE A 55 -10.40 0.88 -4.22
N ILE A 56 -11.35 1.50 -3.51
CA ILE A 56 -11.07 2.48 -2.45
C ILE A 56 -10.25 1.85 -1.32
N ILE A 57 -10.62 0.65 -0.87
CA ILE A 57 -9.88 -0.09 0.16
C ILE A 57 -8.46 -0.40 -0.30
N SER A 58 -8.30 -0.85 -1.54
CA SER A 58 -6.98 -1.13 -2.14
C SER A 58 -6.11 0.13 -2.19
N HIS A 59 -6.68 1.25 -2.66
CA HIS A 59 -5.99 2.53 -2.74
C HIS A 59 -5.57 3.07 -1.39
N TYR A 60 -6.40 2.88 -0.35
CA TYR A 60 -6.03 3.26 1.02
C TYR A 60 -4.75 2.55 1.48
N TYR A 61 -4.65 1.22 1.26
CA TYR A 61 -3.45 0.48 1.65
C TYR A 61 -2.23 0.84 0.80
N ILE A 62 -2.41 1.05 -0.51
CA ILE A 62 -1.34 1.46 -1.42
C ILE A 62 -0.79 2.85 -1.04
N TYR A 63 -1.67 3.81 -0.77
CA TYR A 63 -1.26 5.16 -0.37
C TYR A 63 -0.55 5.17 0.98
N ARG A 64 -1.00 4.33 1.92
CA ARG A 64 -0.31 4.15 3.19
C ARG A 64 1.07 3.52 3.00
N LEU A 65 1.23 2.61 2.03
CA LEU A 65 2.52 2.01 1.70
C LEU A 65 3.48 3.01 1.02
N TRP A 66 2.93 3.91 0.20
CA TRP A 66 3.69 5.05 -0.34
C TRP A 66 4.22 5.97 0.76
N LEU A 67 3.38 6.29 1.75
CA LEU A 67 3.77 7.12 2.90
C LEU A 67 4.89 6.44 3.71
N ASP A 68 4.74 5.14 4.00
CA ASP A 68 5.76 4.36 4.71
C ASP A 68 7.09 4.34 3.93
N ASN A 69 7.06 4.19 2.60
CA ASN A 69 8.25 4.29 1.74
C ASN A 69 8.98 5.63 1.90
N HIS A 70 8.21 6.72 1.91
CA HIS A 70 8.77 8.06 2.06
C HIS A 70 9.41 8.27 3.44
N PHE A 71 8.79 7.72 4.49
CA PHE A 71 9.35 7.74 5.84
C PHE A 71 10.65 6.93 5.93
N PHE A 72 10.70 5.73 5.34
CA PHE A 72 11.95 4.95 5.30
C PHE A 72 13.05 5.72 4.57
N LYS A 73 12.75 6.35 3.44
CA LYS A 73 13.73 7.16 2.71
C LYS A 73 14.30 8.30 3.57
N ILE A 74 13.47 8.97 4.37
CA ILE A 74 13.92 10.03 5.29
C ILE A 74 14.81 9.44 6.40
N ILE A 75 14.38 8.33 7.03
CA ILE A 75 15.12 7.69 8.13
C ILE A 75 16.51 7.24 7.66
N TYR A 76 16.59 6.56 6.51
CA TYR A 76 17.85 6.04 5.97
C TYR A 76 18.74 7.13 5.38
N HIS A 77 18.19 8.27 4.96
CA HIS A 77 18.99 9.39 4.44
C HIS A 77 19.54 10.30 5.54
N GLN A 78 18.79 10.50 6.63
CA GLN A 78 19.19 11.41 7.71
C GLN A 78 20.01 10.72 8.82
N GLU A 79 20.10 9.39 8.83
CA GLU A 79 20.78 8.53 9.82
C GLU A 79 20.41 8.83 11.30
N ASN A 80 19.45 9.72 11.55
CA ASN A 80 19.06 10.21 12.87
C ASN A 80 17.59 9.89 13.14
N THR A 81 17.37 8.66 13.60
CA THR A 81 16.04 8.14 13.99
C THR A 81 15.39 8.98 15.09
N LYS A 82 16.17 9.59 15.99
CA LYS A 82 15.66 10.38 17.11
C LYS A 82 15.05 11.72 16.67
N ALA A 83 15.67 12.41 15.71
CA ALA A 83 15.11 13.64 15.15
C ALA A 83 13.79 13.37 14.40
N PHE A 84 13.72 12.23 13.70
CA PHE A 84 12.52 11.77 13.02
C PHE A 84 11.38 11.45 14.01
N ASP A 85 11.68 10.74 15.10
CA ASP A 85 10.69 10.35 16.10
C ASP A 85 10.18 11.54 16.94
N ASN A 86 11.05 12.51 17.23
CA ASN A 86 10.66 13.77 17.85
C ASN A 86 9.70 14.56 16.93
N THR A 87 9.99 14.62 15.64
CA THR A 87 9.13 15.31 14.65
C THR A 87 7.78 14.61 14.50
N LEU A 88 7.77 13.28 14.45
CA LEU A 88 6.54 12.49 14.42
C LEU A 88 5.71 12.66 15.69
N THR A 89 6.35 12.77 16.86
CA THR A 89 5.67 13.00 18.13
C THR A 89 5.04 14.39 18.19
N PHE A 90 5.73 15.40 17.64
CA PHE A 90 5.17 16.73 17.48
C PHE A 90 3.94 16.75 16.56
N LEU A 91 4.01 16.04 15.42
CA LEU A 91 2.90 15.98 14.46
C LEU A 91 1.73 15.10 14.94
N PHE A 92 2.01 14.04 15.71
CA PHE A 92 1.01 13.05 16.17
C PHE A 92 1.19 12.71 17.66
N PRO A 93 0.81 13.61 18.58
CA PRO A 93 1.13 13.51 20.02
C PRO A 93 0.53 12.29 20.74
N ARG A 94 -0.40 11.55 20.12
CA ARG A 94 -1.05 10.37 20.71
C ARG A 94 -0.53 9.02 20.22
N LYS A 95 0.39 8.95 19.26
CA LYS A 95 0.69 7.68 18.54
C LYS A 95 2.15 7.21 18.58
N THR A 96 3.07 7.98 19.12
CA THR A 96 4.51 7.68 19.05
C THR A 96 5.00 7.04 20.35
N LYS A 97 5.04 5.70 20.36
CA LYS A 97 6.02 4.97 21.16
C LYS A 97 7.31 4.91 20.37
N ASP A 98 8.46 4.93 21.05
CA ASP A 98 9.75 4.58 20.46
C ASP A 98 9.63 3.19 19.83
N ARG A 99 9.63 3.12 18.50
CA ARG A 99 9.49 1.87 17.74
C ARG A 99 10.82 1.52 17.12
N SER A 100 11.28 0.31 17.38
CA SER A 100 12.46 -0.23 16.71
C SER A 100 12.23 -0.35 15.19
N MET A 101 13.32 -0.35 14.42
CA MET A 101 13.26 -0.51 12.97
C MET A 101 12.55 -1.81 12.55
N GLU A 102 12.77 -2.88 13.31
CA GLU A 102 12.10 -4.18 13.15
C GLU A 102 10.57 -4.07 13.24
N GLN A 103 10.05 -3.31 14.21
CA GLN A 103 8.62 -3.12 14.39
C GLN A 103 8.01 -2.30 13.25
N ARG A 104 8.75 -1.31 12.72
CA ARG A 104 8.33 -0.52 11.54
C ARG A 104 8.27 -1.40 10.30
N TRP A 105 9.27 -2.23 10.10
CA TRP A 105 9.33 -3.16 8.96
C TRP A 105 8.23 -4.21 9.01
N TYR A 106 7.98 -4.83 10.17
CA TYR A 106 6.90 -5.80 10.34
C TYR A 106 5.53 -5.19 9.99
N GLY A 107 5.26 -3.96 10.44
CA GLY A 107 4.03 -3.24 10.11
C GLY A 107 3.89 -2.99 8.60
N THR A 108 4.98 -2.61 7.94
CA THR A 108 5.01 -2.35 6.49
C THR A 108 4.79 -3.64 5.70
N LYS A 109 5.39 -4.76 6.13
CA LYS A 109 5.17 -6.07 5.52
C LYS A 109 3.71 -6.49 5.63
N GLN A 110 3.09 -6.31 6.80
CA GLN A 110 1.67 -6.62 6.97
C GLN A 110 0.79 -5.73 6.08
N LEU A 111 1.12 -4.44 5.96
CA LEU A 111 0.43 -3.51 5.08
C LEU A 111 0.56 -3.93 3.60
N PHE A 112 1.75 -4.36 3.18
CA PHE A 112 1.99 -4.88 1.84
C PHE A 112 1.12 -6.09 1.54
N THR A 113 1.06 -7.06 2.46
CA THR A 113 0.18 -8.24 2.30
C THR A 113 -1.28 -7.83 2.17
N ARG A 114 -1.75 -6.84 2.96
CA ARG A 114 -3.13 -6.34 2.86
C ARG A 114 -3.40 -5.62 1.53
N ALA A 115 -2.46 -4.82 1.05
CA ALA A 115 -2.55 -4.18 -0.26
C ALA A 115 -2.61 -5.22 -1.37
N LEU A 116 -1.71 -6.21 -1.36
CA LEU A 116 -1.68 -7.31 -2.32
C LEU A 116 -2.99 -8.09 -2.32
N LEU A 117 -3.48 -8.51 -1.15
CA LEU A 117 -4.76 -9.22 -1.02
C LEU A 117 -5.93 -8.40 -1.56
N SER A 118 -5.97 -7.09 -1.30
CA SER A 118 -7.04 -6.21 -1.79
C SER A 118 -7.00 -6.09 -3.33
N VAL A 119 -5.81 -5.96 -3.92
CA VAL A 119 -5.65 -5.95 -5.38
C VAL A 119 -6.05 -7.29 -5.99
N LEU A 120 -5.62 -8.41 -5.41
CA LEU A 120 -6.03 -9.74 -5.87
C LEU A 120 -7.55 -9.94 -5.80
N LEU A 121 -8.19 -9.44 -4.74
CA LEU A 121 -9.63 -9.49 -4.58
C LEU A 121 -10.34 -8.65 -5.64
N LEU A 122 -9.79 -7.49 -6.03
CA LEU A 122 -10.30 -6.68 -7.14
C LEU A 122 -10.24 -7.45 -8.47
N TRP A 123 -9.12 -8.12 -8.75
CA TRP A 123 -8.97 -8.96 -9.94
C TRP A 123 -9.90 -10.17 -9.93
N LEU A 124 -10.06 -10.82 -8.79
CA LEU A 124 -10.99 -11.95 -8.63
C LEU A 124 -12.43 -11.49 -8.88
N TRP A 125 -12.80 -10.32 -8.37
CA TRP A 125 -14.11 -9.72 -8.61
C TRP A 125 -14.34 -9.40 -10.10
N LEU A 126 -13.32 -8.90 -10.80
CA LEU A 126 -13.37 -8.71 -12.25
C LEU A 126 -13.60 -10.04 -12.97
N LEU A 127 -12.89 -11.11 -12.61
CA LEU A 127 -13.07 -12.43 -13.22
C LEU A 127 -14.48 -13.00 -12.98
N ILE A 128 -15.01 -12.88 -11.76
CA ILE A 128 -16.40 -13.25 -11.46
C ILE A 128 -17.34 -12.47 -12.37
N THR A 129 -17.16 -11.15 -12.46
CA THR A 129 -18.00 -10.27 -13.29
C THR A 129 -18.00 -10.73 -14.74
N VAL A 130 -16.84 -11.09 -15.30
CA VAL A 130 -16.70 -11.60 -16.68
C VAL A 130 -17.39 -12.96 -16.87
N VAL A 131 -17.29 -13.87 -15.90
CA VAL A 131 -17.93 -15.21 -15.97
C VAL A 131 -19.44 -15.13 -15.84
N THR A 132 -19.95 -14.14 -15.09
CA THR A 132 -21.39 -13.92 -14.89
C THR A 132 -22.04 -13.07 -15.99
N LEU A 133 -21.24 -12.57 -16.92
CA LEU A 133 -21.68 -11.74 -18.05
C LEU A 133 -22.25 -12.60 -19.17
#